data_AF-A0A8J6Z435-F1
#
_entry.id   AF-A0A8J6Z435-F1
#
_cell.length_a   1.000
_cell.length_b   1.000
_cell.length_c   1.000
_cell.angle_alpha   90.00
_cell.angle_beta   90.00
_cell.angle_gamma   90.00
#
_symmetry.space_group_name_H-M   'P 1'
#
loop_
_entity.id
_entity.type
_entity.pdbx_description
1 polymer ?
#
loop_
_entity_poly.entity_id
_entity_poly.type
_entity_poly.pdbx_seq_one_letter_code
_entity_poly.pdbx_strand_id
1 'polypeptide(L)'
;MLHFYKKYARTAFDIALIILTVYLIMVIFSYLYSIAKPIFIGLIIYLIIHPFVQYLRRRGLKPLLATSIVMFLFIAVLLGVVVTGGIIFTTEVYQLSLSIPAYFSLLQEEVIKQVNQLRGQLENLPTEYVTKLQQYMILIAEKGSQFLSSFLLSLFRKLTSFSTLLFNFGMGLILSFFLSLEYDNLQKFAKEKTPKTFMNAFTFLRENVLKGILLYLKAQLKLISFTFLII
;
A
#
# COMPACT_ATOMS: atom_id res chain seq x y z
N MET A 1 -24.17 -28.53 -46.88
CA MET A 1 -23.10 -27.68 -46.28
C MET A 1 -23.65 -26.51 -45.45
N LEU A 2 -24.71 -25.81 -45.87
CA LEU A 2 -25.31 -24.68 -45.12
C LEU A 2 -25.96 -25.03 -43.77
N HIS A 3 -26.42 -26.27 -43.58
CA HIS A 3 -27.12 -26.69 -42.36
C HIS A 3 -26.21 -26.88 -41.14
N PHE A 4 -24.91 -27.16 -41.36
CA PHE A 4 -23.93 -27.29 -40.28
C PHE A 4 -23.56 -25.91 -39.70
N TYR A 5 -23.41 -24.90 -40.58
CA TYR A 5 -23.09 -23.53 -40.17
C TYR A 5 -24.17 -22.91 -39.28
N LYS A 6 -25.46 -23.11 -39.61
CA LYS A 6 -26.57 -22.58 -38.81
C LYS A 6 -26.66 -23.18 -37.40
N LYS A 7 -26.26 -24.45 -37.23
CA LYS A 7 -26.33 -25.15 -35.93
C LYS A 7 -25.19 -24.72 -34.99
N TYR A 8 -23.98 -24.56 -35.51
CA TYR A 8 -22.82 -24.10 -34.71
C TYR A 8 -22.72 -22.59 -34.56
N ALA A 9 -23.30 -21.80 -35.48
CA ALA A 9 -23.32 -20.33 -35.35
C ALA A 9 -24.05 -19.86 -34.08
N ARG A 10 -25.09 -20.58 -33.65
CA ARG A 10 -25.84 -20.25 -32.43
C ARG A 10 -25.01 -20.53 -31.17
N THR A 11 -24.37 -21.70 -31.10
CA THR A 11 -23.46 -22.04 -29.99
C THR A 11 -22.24 -21.12 -29.95
N ALA A 12 -21.66 -20.78 -31.11
CA ALA A 12 -20.56 -19.83 -31.20
C ALA A 12 -20.99 -18.41 -30.77
N PHE A 13 -22.21 -18.00 -31.12
CA PHE A 13 -22.78 -16.73 -30.67
C PHE A 13 -23.04 -16.70 -29.16
N ASP A 14 -23.61 -17.77 -28.59
CA ASP A 14 -23.85 -17.87 -27.15
C ASP A 14 -22.54 -17.87 -26.35
N ILE A 15 -21.52 -18.60 -26.81
CA ILE A 15 -20.18 -18.59 -26.20
C ILE A 15 -19.53 -17.21 -26.33
N ALA A 16 -19.63 -16.57 -27.51
CA ALA A 16 -19.12 -15.21 -27.70
C ALA A 16 -19.84 -14.20 -26.80
N LEU A 17 -21.14 -14.36 -26.58
CA LEU A 17 -21.95 -13.52 -25.70
C LEU A 17 -21.57 -13.72 -24.23
N ILE A 18 -21.32 -14.96 -23.79
CA ILE A 18 -20.80 -15.24 -22.44
C ILE A 18 -19.41 -14.62 -22.25
N ILE A 19 -18.49 -14.80 -23.19
CA ILE A 19 -17.15 -14.19 -23.12
C ILE A 19 -17.26 -12.67 -23.08
N LEU A 20 -18.11 -12.08 -23.93
CA LEU A 20 -18.33 -10.64 -23.99
C LEU A 20 -18.92 -10.10 -22.68
N THR A 21 -19.93 -10.77 -22.11
CA THR A 21 -20.54 -10.36 -20.84
C THR A 21 -19.56 -10.48 -19.68
N VAL A 22 -18.79 -11.57 -19.59
CA VAL A 22 -17.72 -11.71 -18.59
C VAL A 22 -16.67 -10.63 -18.77
N TYR A 23 -16.24 -10.35 -20.00
CA TYR A 23 -15.27 -9.29 -20.30
C TYR A 23 -15.80 -7.92 -19.89
N LEU A 24 -17.05 -7.58 -20.24
CA LEU A 24 -17.72 -6.34 -19.84
C LEU A 24 -17.81 -6.21 -18.32
N ILE A 25 -18.22 -7.27 -17.62
CA ILE A 25 -18.27 -7.29 -16.15
C ILE A 25 -16.86 -7.06 -15.59
N MET A 26 -15.85 -7.75 -16.12
CA MET A 26 -14.47 -7.62 -15.65
C MET A 26 -13.91 -6.21 -15.89
N VAL A 27 -14.23 -5.58 -17.02
CA VAL A 27 -13.88 -4.19 -17.33
C VAL A 27 -14.60 -3.20 -16.41
N ILE A 28 -15.91 -3.38 -16.19
CA ILE A 28 -16.70 -2.54 -15.28
C ILE A 28 -16.15 -2.62 -13.86
N PHE A 29 -15.87 -3.83 -13.35
CA PHE A 29 -15.29 -4.02 -12.02
C PHE A 29 -13.88 -3.44 -11.91
N SER A 30 -13.04 -3.59 -12.94
CA SER A 30 -11.71 -2.98 -12.99
C SER A 30 -11.80 -1.45 -12.93
N TYR A 31 -12.71 -0.85 -13.70
CA TYR A 31 -12.94 0.59 -13.70
C TYR A 31 -13.49 1.09 -12.36
N LEU A 32 -14.45 0.35 -11.78
CA LEU A 32 -15.02 0.63 -10.47
C LEU A 32 -13.96 0.57 -9.36
N TYR A 33 -13.05 -0.40 -9.43
CA TYR A 33 -11.94 -0.51 -8.48
C TYR A 33 -10.94 0.66 -8.61
N SER A 34 -10.72 1.15 -9.82
CA SER A 34 -9.90 2.35 -10.05
C SER A 34 -10.53 3.60 -9.39
N ILE A 35 -11.85 3.75 -9.50
CA ILE A 35 -12.63 4.84 -8.86
C ILE A 35 -12.73 4.64 -7.34
N ALA A 36 -12.67 3.41 -6.85
CA ALA A 36 -12.74 3.12 -5.42
C ALA A 36 -11.51 3.59 -4.63
N LYS A 37 -10.35 3.79 -5.28
CA LYS A 37 -9.11 4.24 -4.62
C LYS A 37 -9.29 5.51 -3.76
N PRO A 38 -9.82 6.63 -4.28
CA PRO A 38 -10.08 7.82 -3.45
C PRO A 38 -11.10 7.56 -2.34
N ILE A 39 -12.04 6.63 -2.53
CA ILE A 39 -13.01 6.25 -1.48
C ILE A 39 -12.30 5.57 -0.31
N PHE A 40 -11.41 4.62 -0.58
CA PHE A 40 -10.60 3.97 0.45
C PHE A 40 -9.71 4.98 1.19
N ILE A 41 -9.07 5.89 0.46
CA ILE A 41 -8.27 6.96 1.08
C ILE A 41 -9.15 7.86 1.95
N GLY A 42 -10.33 8.26 1.46
CA GLY A 42 -11.27 9.07 2.22
C GLY A 42 -11.76 8.37 3.50
N LEU A 43 -12.02 7.06 3.44
CA LEU A 43 -12.37 6.27 4.63
C LEU A 43 -11.25 6.22 5.67
N ILE A 44 -10.00 6.04 5.22
CA ILE A 44 -8.84 6.03 6.12
C ILE A 44 -8.69 7.41 6.79
N ILE A 45 -8.73 8.50 5.99
CA ILE A 45 -8.66 9.86 6.53
C ILE A 45 -9.81 10.09 7.50
N TYR A 46 -11.03 9.69 7.14
CA TYR A 46 -12.22 9.81 7.98
C TYR A 46 -12.02 9.13 9.33
N LEU A 47 -11.53 7.88 9.35
CA LEU A 47 -11.26 7.15 10.59
C LEU A 47 -10.25 7.88 11.50
N ILE A 48 -9.28 8.57 10.91
CA ILE A 48 -8.28 9.36 11.63
C ILE A 48 -8.92 10.64 12.18
N ILE A 49 -9.63 11.42 11.35
CA ILE A 49 -10.16 12.73 11.75
C ILE A 49 -11.40 12.65 12.65
N HIS A 50 -12.23 11.63 12.47
CA HIS A 50 -13.54 11.50 13.12
C HIS A 50 -13.47 11.56 14.66
N PRO A 51 -12.56 10.87 15.37
CA PRO A 51 -12.47 11.02 16.83
C PRO A 51 -12.19 12.46 17.27
N PHE A 52 -11.35 13.20 16.53
CA PHE A 52 -11.07 14.61 16.82
C PHE A 52 -12.28 15.51 16.53
N VAL A 53 -13.00 15.25 15.43
CA VAL A 53 -14.26 15.96 15.13
C VAL A 53 -15.27 15.71 16.23
N GLN A 54 -15.44 14.47 16.68
CA GLN A 54 -16.38 14.13 17.74
C GLN A 54 -15.99 14.80 19.07
N TYR A 55 -14.69 14.92 19.35
CA TYR A 55 -14.20 15.66 20.52
C TYR A 55 -14.64 17.14 20.48
N LEU A 56 -14.50 17.80 19.33
CA LEU A 56 -14.94 19.20 19.15
C LEU A 56 -16.47 19.32 19.21
N ARG A 57 -17.20 18.38 18.61
CA ARG A 57 -18.68 18.34 18.66
C ARG A 57 -19.19 18.18 20.09
N ARG A 58 -18.53 17.37 20.92
CA ARG A 58 -18.86 17.20 22.35
C ARG A 58 -18.68 18.50 23.15
N ARG A 59 -17.85 19.44 22.68
CA ARG A 59 -17.68 20.78 23.27
C ARG A 59 -18.72 21.81 22.79
N GLY A 60 -19.75 21.38 22.05
CA GLY A 60 -20.86 22.23 21.60
C GLY A 60 -20.68 22.87 20.22
N LEU A 61 -19.61 22.53 19.47
CA LEU A 61 -19.42 23.04 18.12
C LEU A 61 -20.40 22.39 17.13
N LYS A 62 -20.94 23.22 16.22
CA LYS A 62 -21.76 22.74 15.09
C LYS A 62 -20.96 21.73 14.25
N PRO A 63 -21.59 20.66 13.71
CA PRO A 63 -20.90 19.62 12.95
C PRO A 63 -20.01 20.17 11.83
N LEU A 64 -20.52 21.16 11.09
CA LEU A 64 -19.77 21.81 10.00
C LEU A 64 -18.47 22.47 10.49
N LEU A 65 -18.53 23.24 11.57
CA LEU A 65 -17.35 23.93 12.12
C LEU A 65 -16.35 22.94 12.70
N ALA A 66 -16.83 21.94 13.44
CA ALA A 66 -15.98 20.92 14.02
C ALA A 66 -15.22 20.14 12.94
N THR A 67 -15.91 19.72 11.87
CA THR A 67 -15.27 19.02 10.75
C THR A 67 -14.28 19.93 10.03
N SER A 68 -14.65 21.17 9.69
CA SER A 68 -13.76 22.10 8.99
C SER A 68 -12.48 22.41 9.76
N ILE A 69 -12.56 22.67 11.07
CA ILE A 69 -11.40 22.99 11.91
C ILE A 69 -10.42 21.80 11.94
N VAL A 70 -10.93 20.59 12.19
CA VAL A 70 -10.09 19.39 12.23
C VAL A 70 -9.50 19.08 10.87
N MET A 71 -10.28 19.24 9.80
CA MET A 71 -9.81 19.00 8.44
C MET A 71 -8.71 19.97 8.05
N PHE A 72 -8.84 21.25 8.39
CA PHE A 72 -7.82 22.26 8.15
C PHE A 72 -6.53 21.95 8.92
N LEU A 73 -6.64 21.59 10.20
CA LEU A 73 -5.50 21.17 11.01
C LEU A 73 -4.84 19.89 10.47
N PHE A 74 -5.64 18.93 10.02
CA PHE A 74 -5.14 17.70 9.38
C PHE A 74 -4.36 18.02 8.10
N ILE A 75 -4.89 18.90 7.23
CA ILE A 75 -4.20 19.33 6.02
C ILE A 75 -2.90 20.07 6.35
N ALA A 76 -2.91 20.96 7.35
CA ALA A 76 -1.71 21.68 7.77
C ALA A 76 -0.61 20.73 8.28
N VAL A 77 -0.96 19.76 9.12
CA VAL A 77 -0.03 18.73 9.61
C VAL A 77 0.47 17.86 8.46
N LEU A 78 -0.43 17.41 7.58
CA LEU A 78 -0.09 16.58 6.43
C LEU A 78 0.90 17.31 5.50
N LEU A 79 0.63 18.58 5.18
CA LEU A 79 1.54 19.40 4.38
C LEU A 79 2.89 19.58 5.07
N GLY A 80 2.91 19.84 6.38
CA GLY A 80 4.16 19.91 7.15
C GLY A 80 4.98 18.62 7.05
N VAL A 81 4.35 17.47 7.27
CA VAL A 81 5.00 16.15 7.16
C VAL A 81 5.47 15.87 5.73
N VAL A 82 4.67 16.19 4.72
CA VAL A 82 5.03 15.95 3.31
C VAL A 82 6.18 16.86 2.87
N VAL A 83 6.22 18.13 3.31
CA VAL A 83 7.32 19.04 2.96
C VAL A 83 8.60 18.63 3.67
N THR A 84 8.57 18.45 5.00
CA THR A 84 9.76 18.08 5.77
C THR A 84 10.25 16.67 5.42
N GLY A 85 9.34 15.70 5.41
CA GLY A 85 9.65 14.32 5.06
C GLY A 85 9.98 14.18 3.58
N GLY A 86 9.31 14.91 2.70
CA GLY A 86 9.58 14.87 1.26
C GLY A 86 10.98 15.35 0.91
N ILE A 87 11.47 16.44 1.50
CA ILE A 87 12.84 16.93 1.22
C ILE A 87 13.88 15.87 1.61
N ILE A 88 13.81 15.33 2.83
CA ILE A 88 14.76 14.32 3.31
C ILE A 88 14.62 13.02 2.52
N PHE A 89 13.39 12.54 2.33
CA PHE A 89 13.14 11.28 1.66
C PHE A 89 13.53 11.32 0.18
N THR A 90 13.33 12.45 -0.49
CA THR A 90 13.64 12.57 -1.92
C THR A 90 15.13 12.56 -2.18
N THR A 91 15.92 13.25 -1.37
CA THR A 91 17.38 13.26 -1.52
C THR A 91 17.98 11.90 -1.18
N GLU A 92 17.58 11.30 -0.07
CA GLU A 92 18.15 10.04 0.41
C GLU A 92 17.81 8.86 -0.50
N VAL A 93 16.53 8.72 -0.92
CA VAL A 93 16.11 7.58 -1.75
C VAL A 93 16.64 7.70 -3.17
N TYR A 94 16.72 8.92 -3.72
CA TYR A 94 17.31 9.13 -5.04
C TYR A 94 18.81 8.81 -5.04
N GLN A 95 19.56 9.32 -4.06
CA GLN A 95 20.99 9.05 -3.93
C GLN A 95 21.28 7.58 -3.64
N LEU A 96 20.48 6.95 -2.77
CA LEU A 96 20.56 5.51 -2.53
C LEU A 96 20.35 4.75 -3.84
N SER A 97 19.33 5.09 -4.61
CA SER A 97 19.05 4.42 -5.88
C SER A 97 20.20 4.51 -6.89
N LEU A 98 20.95 5.62 -6.90
CA LEU A 98 22.14 5.80 -7.74
C LEU A 98 23.38 5.09 -7.18
N SER A 99 23.45 4.90 -5.86
CA SER A 99 24.57 4.27 -5.17
C SER A 99 24.44 2.74 -5.09
N ILE A 100 23.24 2.19 -5.30
CA ILE A 100 22.97 0.74 -5.30
C ILE A 100 23.93 -0.06 -6.18
N PRO A 101 24.21 0.32 -7.45
CA PRO A 101 25.21 -0.37 -8.26
C PRO A 101 26.60 -0.41 -7.61
N ALA A 102 27.02 0.68 -6.96
CA ALA A 102 28.31 0.75 -6.27
C ALA A 102 28.37 -0.20 -5.05
N TYR A 103 27.28 -0.32 -4.29
CA TYR A 103 27.20 -1.30 -3.19
C TYR A 103 27.26 -2.74 -3.68
N PHE A 104 26.59 -3.05 -4.80
CA PHE A 104 26.65 -4.39 -5.41
C PHE A 104 28.04 -4.71 -5.97
N SER A 105 28.76 -3.75 -6.55
CA SER A 105 30.14 -3.96 -6.99
C SER A 105 31.11 -4.21 -5.84
N LEU A 106 30.94 -3.52 -4.71
CA LEU A 106 31.76 -3.75 -3.50
C LEU A 106 31.49 -5.15 -2.91
N LEU A 107 30.22 -5.55 -2.83
CA LEU A 107 29.85 -6.90 -2.40
C LEU A 107 30.41 -7.98 -3.34
N GLN A 108 30.36 -7.74 -4.64
CA GLN A 108 30.93 -8.64 -5.63
C GLN A 108 32.44 -8.79 -5.44
N GLU A 109 33.17 -7.69 -5.25
CA GLU A 109 34.61 -7.70 -5.02
C GLU A 109 34.98 -8.50 -3.76
N GLU A 110 34.26 -8.29 -2.66
CA GLU A 110 34.51 -8.98 -1.39
C GLU A 110 34.22 -10.48 -1.49
N VAL A 111 33.13 -10.88 -2.17
CA VAL A 111 32.81 -12.29 -2.42
C VAL A 111 33.86 -12.94 -3.31
N ILE A 112 34.29 -12.27 -4.39
CA ILE A 112 35.33 -12.81 -5.28
C ILE A 112 36.66 -12.95 -4.54
N LYS A 113 37.02 -11.98 -3.71
CA LYS A 113 38.22 -12.02 -2.87
C LYS A 113 38.18 -13.18 -1.88
N GLN A 114 37.06 -13.40 -1.18
CA GLN A 114 36.90 -14.56 -0.30
C GLN A 114 36.98 -15.89 -1.05
N VAL A 115 36.33 -16.01 -2.21
CA VAL A 115 36.40 -17.21 -3.05
C VAL A 115 37.84 -17.48 -3.50
N ASN A 116 38.58 -16.44 -3.89
CA ASN A 116 39.99 -16.57 -4.28
C ASN A 116 40.91 -16.92 -3.10
N GLN A 117 40.65 -16.41 -1.90
CA GLN A 117 41.38 -16.79 -0.68
C GLN A 117 41.13 -18.25 -0.29
N LEU A 118 39.87 -18.71 -0.36
CA LEU A 118 39.51 -20.11 -0.10
C LEU A 118 40.12 -21.06 -1.13
N ARG A 119 40.28 -20.60 -2.37
CA ARG A 119 41.01 -21.34 -3.42
C ARG A 119 42.50 -21.50 -3.12
N GLY A 120 43.12 -20.52 -2.46
CA GLY A 120 44.52 -20.63 -1.99
C GLY A 120 44.72 -21.66 -0.88
N GLN A 121 43.64 -22.05 -0.18
CA GLN A 121 43.67 -23.08 0.87
C GLN A 121 43.19 -24.45 0.38
N LEU A 122 42.41 -24.51 -0.70
CA LEU A 122 41.95 -25.73 -1.35
C LEU A 122 42.56 -25.84 -2.76
N GLU A 123 43.75 -26.43 -2.87
CA GLU A 123 44.49 -26.68 -4.13
C GLU A 123 43.70 -27.47 -5.20
N ASN A 124 42.59 -28.12 -4.81
CA ASN A 124 41.83 -29.04 -5.65
C ASN A 124 40.52 -28.47 -6.25
N LEU A 125 40.22 -27.16 -6.11
CA LEU A 125 39.03 -26.60 -6.76
C LEU A 125 39.27 -26.37 -8.27
N PRO A 126 38.51 -27.02 -9.17
CA PRO A 126 38.66 -26.82 -10.60
C PRO A 126 38.32 -25.38 -10.98
N THR A 127 39.16 -24.77 -11.83
CA THR A 127 39.04 -23.39 -12.35
C THR A 127 37.65 -23.06 -12.88
N GLU A 128 36.98 -24.05 -13.47
CA GLU A 128 35.66 -23.92 -14.10
C GLU A 128 34.55 -23.51 -13.11
N TYR A 129 34.59 -24.00 -11.86
CA TYR A 129 33.57 -23.64 -10.88
C TYR A 129 33.77 -22.21 -10.36
N VAL A 130 35.03 -21.79 -10.20
CA VAL A 130 35.37 -20.44 -9.75
C VAL A 130 34.99 -19.41 -10.81
N THR A 131 35.25 -19.69 -12.09
CA THR A 131 34.85 -18.80 -13.19
C THR A 131 33.33 -18.76 -13.38
N LYS A 132 32.62 -19.89 -13.26
CA LYS A 132 31.14 -19.90 -13.27
C LYS A 132 30.56 -19.11 -12.10
N LEU A 133 31.10 -19.26 -10.90
CA LEU A 133 30.67 -18.49 -9.73
C LEU A 133 30.90 -16.99 -9.95
N GLN A 134 32.07 -16.58 -10.46
CA GLN A 134 32.33 -15.18 -10.82
C GLN A 134 31.32 -14.66 -11.84
N GLN A 135 31.04 -15.42 -12.90
CA GLN A 135 30.03 -15.06 -13.91
C GLN A 135 28.62 -14.93 -13.33
N TYR A 136 28.20 -15.87 -12.48
CA TYR A 136 26.91 -15.77 -11.79
C TYR A 136 26.85 -14.58 -10.84
N MET A 137 27.92 -14.29 -10.11
CA MET A 137 27.99 -13.12 -9.23
C MET A 137 27.92 -11.81 -10.01
N ILE A 138 28.58 -11.71 -11.17
CA ILE A 138 28.45 -10.56 -12.08
C ILE A 138 26.99 -10.42 -12.52
N LEU A 139 26.37 -11.50 -13.00
CA LEU A 139 24.99 -11.48 -13.49
C LEU A 139 23.98 -11.11 -12.39
N ILE A 140 24.18 -11.63 -11.17
CA ILE A 140 23.34 -11.34 -10.01
C ILE A 140 23.55 -9.90 -9.55
N ALA A 141 24.79 -9.41 -9.52
CA ALA A 141 25.08 -8.02 -9.16
C ALA A 141 24.48 -7.04 -10.17
N GLU A 142 24.62 -7.31 -11.47
CA GLU A 142 24.08 -6.47 -12.54
C GLU A 142 22.55 -6.48 -12.56
N LYS A 143 21.91 -7.65 -12.61
CA LYS A 143 20.45 -7.75 -12.63
C LYS A 143 19.82 -7.32 -11.30
N GLY A 144 20.44 -7.66 -10.19
CA GLY A 144 19.99 -7.30 -8.84
C GLY A 144 20.06 -5.80 -8.60
N SER A 145 21.19 -5.16 -8.95
CA SER A 145 21.34 -3.71 -8.85
C SER A 145 20.37 -2.98 -9.78
N GLN A 146 20.26 -3.40 -11.05
CA GLN A 146 19.35 -2.77 -12.00
C GLN A 146 17.88 -2.92 -11.58
N PHE A 147 17.49 -4.11 -11.09
CA PHE A 147 16.15 -4.33 -10.54
C PHE A 147 15.89 -3.41 -9.35
N LEU A 148 16.81 -3.36 -8.39
CA LEU A 148 16.61 -2.61 -7.15
C LEU A 148 16.66 -1.10 -7.39
N SER A 149 17.58 -0.60 -8.21
CA SER A 149 17.61 0.81 -8.65
C SER A 149 16.33 1.16 -9.42
N SER A 150 15.88 0.33 -10.37
CA SER A 150 14.65 0.58 -11.12
C SER A 150 13.41 0.57 -10.23
N PHE A 151 13.36 -0.37 -9.26
CA PHE A 151 12.32 -0.43 -8.25
C PHE A 151 12.31 0.86 -7.42
N LEU A 152 13.44 1.23 -6.78
CA LEU A 152 13.54 2.43 -5.97
C LEU A 152 13.20 3.71 -6.76
N LEU A 153 13.68 3.86 -8.01
CA LEU A 153 13.31 4.97 -8.89
C LEU A 153 11.83 4.96 -9.27
N SER A 154 11.23 3.79 -9.49
CA SER A 154 9.80 3.66 -9.78
C SER A 154 8.96 4.06 -8.57
N LEU A 155 9.36 3.63 -7.37
CA LEU A 155 8.73 3.99 -6.12
C LEU A 155 8.88 5.49 -5.86
N PHE A 156 10.08 6.04 -6.03
CA PHE A 156 10.36 7.46 -5.94
C PHE A 156 9.51 8.29 -6.90
N ARG A 157 9.43 7.92 -8.19
CA ARG A 157 8.59 8.61 -9.19
C ARG A 157 7.11 8.55 -8.86
N LYS A 158 6.63 7.41 -8.34
CA LYS A 158 5.23 7.28 -7.89
C LYS A 158 4.95 8.15 -6.66
N LEU A 159 5.88 8.22 -5.71
CA LEU A 159 5.74 9.01 -4.48
C LEU A 159 5.90 10.52 -4.72
N THR A 160 6.71 10.93 -5.70
CA THR A 160 6.87 12.33 -6.10
C THR A 160 5.84 12.78 -7.15
N SER A 161 4.99 11.87 -7.65
CA SER A 161 3.91 12.21 -8.59
C SER A 161 2.83 13.05 -7.90
N PHE A 162 3.08 14.35 -7.87
CA PHE A 162 2.25 15.33 -7.17
C PHE A 162 0.81 15.35 -7.72
N SER A 163 0.64 15.23 -9.04
CA SER A 163 -0.69 15.27 -9.69
C SER A 163 -1.60 14.10 -9.29
N THR A 164 -1.10 12.86 -9.36
CA THR A 164 -1.91 11.68 -8.98
C THR A 164 -2.16 11.64 -7.48
N LEU A 165 -1.19 12.05 -6.66
CA LEU A 165 -1.38 12.16 -5.22
C LEU A 165 -2.42 13.23 -4.89
N LEU A 166 -2.32 14.44 -5.44
CA LEU A 166 -3.29 15.52 -5.24
C LEU A 166 -4.70 15.11 -5.63
N PHE A 167 -4.86 14.44 -6.78
CA PHE A 167 -6.18 14.02 -7.21
C PHE A 167 -6.78 12.99 -6.24
N ASN A 168 -6.03 11.93 -5.92
CA ASN A 168 -6.53 10.87 -5.04
C ASN A 168 -6.72 11.34 -3.59
N PHE A 169 -5.77 12.09 -3.04
CA PHE A 169 -5.88 12.68 -1.70
C PHE A 169 -6.91 13.80 -1.65
N GLY A 170 -6.97 14.68 -2.64
CA GLY A 170 -7.96 15.75 -2.72
C GLY A 170 -9.38 15.20 -2.73
N MET A 171 -9.64 14.21 -3.60
CA MET A 171 -10.92 13.49 -3.61
C MET A 171 -11.17 12.77 -2.28
N GLY A 172 -10.16 12.10 -1.73
CA GLY A 172 -10.27 11.45 -0.42
C GLY A 172 -10.57 12.43 0.72
N LEU A 173 -9.98 13.62 0.70
CA LEU A 173 -10.22 14.69 1.68
C LEU A 173 -11.66 15.19 1.57
N ILE A 174 -12.15 15.44 0.35
CA ILE A 174 -13.55 15.82 0.12
C ILE A 174 -14.50 14.74 0.64
N LEU A 175 -14.26 13.47 0.27
CA LEU A 175 -15.08 12.35 0.74
C LEU A 175 -15.05 12.23 2.26
N SER A 176 -13.87 12.35 2.88
CA SER A 176 -13.71 12.30 4.33
C SER A 176 -14.45 13.45 5.04
N PHE A 177 -14.41 14.66 4.46
CA PHE A 177 -15.17 15.80 4.95
C PHE A 177 -16.67 15.48 4.99
N PHE A 178 -17.24 15.01 3.88
CA PHE A 178 -18.65 14.63 3.79
C PHE A 178 -19.00 13.49 4.75
N LEU A 179 -18.18 12.43 4.79
CA LEU A 179 -18.38 11.28 5.70
C LEU A 179 -18.40 11.72 7.16
N SER A 180 -17.54 12.66 7.55
CA SER A 180 -17.49 13.18 8.92
C SER A 180 -18.64 14.14 9.23
N LEU A 181 -19.01 15.01 8.27
CA LEU A 181 -20.11 15.95 8.39
C LEU A 181 -21.47 15.23 8.53
N GLU A 182 -21.72 14.24 7.68
CA GLU A 182 -22.98 13.51 7.59
C GLU A 182 -22.98 12.21 8.39
N TYR A 183 -22.02 12.02 9.29
CA TYR A 183 -21.84 10.79 10.04
C TYR A 183 -23.13 10.26 10.67
N ASP A 184 -23.97 11.12 11.25
CA ASP A 184 -25.20 10.70 11.92
C ASP A 184 -26.22 10.13 10.93
N ASN A 185 -26.32 10.71 9.73
CA ASN A 185 -27.21 10.24 8.66
C ASN A 185 -26.66 8.94 8.05
N LEU A 186 -25.34 8.90 7.81
CA LEU A 186 -24.67 7.73 7.27
C LEU A 186 -24.77 6.53 8.21
N GLN A 187 -24.65 6.75 9.52
CA GLN A 187 -24.81 5.71 10.53
C GLN A 187 -26.24 5.16 10.56
N LYS A 188 -27.26 6.02 10.44
CA LYS A 188 -28.67 5.58 10.34
C LYS A 188 -28.88 4.74 9.08
N PHE A 189 -28.44 5.25 7.93
CA PHE A 189 -28.53 4.53 6.66
C PHE A 189 -27.81 3.18 6.69
N ALA A 190 -26.60 3.13 7.27
CA ALA A 190 -25.85 1.90 7.42
C ALA A 190 -26.60 0.90 8.32
N LYS A 191 -27.20 1.33 9.43
CA LYS A 191 -27.98 0.43 10.30
C LYS A 191 -29.25 -0.09 9.63
N GLU A 192 -29.91 0.71 8.78
CA GLU A 192 -31.15 0.35 8.12
C GLU A 192 -30.96 -0.57 6.90
N LYS A 193 -29.89 -0.36 6.13
CA LYS A 193 -29.64 -1.09 4.87
C LYS A 193 -28.70 -2.28 5.01
N THR A 194 -27.94 -2.38 6.11
CA THR A 194 -26.99 -3.48 6.30
C THR A 194 -27.69 -4.71 6.88
N PRO A 195 -27.53 -5.91 6.29
CA PRO A 195 -28.11 -7.14 6.84
C PRO A 195 -27.61 -7.41 8.26
N LYS A 196 -28.50 -7.90 9.14
CA LYS A 196 -28.18 -8.20 10.55
C LYS A 196 -26.99 -9.16 10.71
N THR A 197 -26.78 -10.07 9.75
CA THR A 197 -25.64 -11.01 9.74
C THR A 197 -24.29 -10.28 9.74
N PHE A 198 -24.14 -9.23 8.91
CA PHE A 198 -22.92 -8.43 8.87
C PHE A 198 -22.73 -7.63 10.16
N MET A 199 -23.82 -7.07 10.70
CA MET A 199 -23.77 -6.31 11.95
C MET A 199 -23.33 -7.19 13.13
N ASN A 200 -23.88 -8.41 13.23
CA ASN A 200 -23.53 -9.36 14.27
C ASN A 200 -22.07 -9.85 14.11
N ALA A 201 -21.63 -10.14 12.89
CA ALA A 201 -20.25 -10.52 12.62
C ALA A 201 -19.26 -9.40 12.98
N PHE A 202 -19.58 -8.14 12.65
CA PHE A 202 -18.76 -6.99 12.99
C PHE A 202 -18.66 -6.77 14.50
N THR A 203 -19.79 -6.85 15.22
CA THR A 203 -19.82 -6.74 16.68
C THR A 203 -19.03 -7.87 17.34
N PHE A 204 -19.22 -9.11 16.89
CA PHE A 204 -18.47 -10.27 17.38
C PHE A 204 -16.95 -10.12 17.19
N LEU A 205 -16.50 -9.70 16.01
CA LEU A 205 -15.09 -9.44 15.72
C LEU A 205 -14.51 -8.33 16.61
N ARG A 206 -15.26 -7.23 16.77
CA ARG A 206 -14.82 -6.09 17.57
C ARG A 206 -14.68 -6.45 19.04
N GLU A 207 -15.66 -7.14 19.60
CA GLU A 207 -15.73 -7.41 21.04
C GLU A 207 -14.84 -8.59 21.46
N ASN A 208 -14.74 -9.64 20.64
CA ASN A 208 -14.01 -10.85 21.02
C ASN A 208 -12.58 -10.88 20.47
N VAL A 209 -12.38 -10.48 19.21
CA VAL A 209 -11.08 -10.63 18.54
C VAL A 209 -10.25 -9.37 18.66
N LEU A 210 -10.75 -8.24 18.17
CA LEU A 210 -10.00 -6.98 18.14
C LEU A 210 -9.69 -6.47 19.55
N LYS A 211 -10.64 -6.54 20.49
CA LYS A 211 -10.40 -6.17 21.88
C LYS A 211 -9.32 -7.04 22.53
N GLY A 212 -9.32 -8.35 22.26
CA GLY A 212 -8.28 -9.27 22.73
C GLY A 212 -6.90 -8.91 22.18
N ILE A 213 -6.79 -8.70 20.87
CA ILE A 213 -5.54 -8.29 20.20
C ILE A 213 -5.03 -6.95 20.75
N LEU A 214 -5.91 -5.96 20.93
CA LEU A 214 -5.55 -4.65 21.46
C LEU A 214 -5.08 -4.75 22.92
N LEU A 215 -5.72 -5.59 23.75
CA LEU A 215 -5.26 -5.82 25.13
C LEU A 215 -3.88 -6.47 25.16
N TYR A 216 -3.64 -7.48 24.31
CA TYR A 216 -2.35 -8.13 24.18
C TYR A 216 -1.27 -7.15 23.73
N LEU A 217 -1.50 -6.39 22.67
CA LEU A 217 -0.56 -5.35 22.20
C LEU A 217 -0.30 -4.31 23.28
N LYS A 218 -1.33 -3.88 24.03
CA LYS A 218 -1.17 -2.94 25.14
C LYS A 218 -0.29 -3.52 26.26
N ALA A 219 -0.41 -4.82 26.56
CA ALA A 219 0.45 -5.49 27.52
C ALA A 219 1.90 -5.59 27.00
N GLN A 220 2.07 -5.97 25.73
CA GLN A 220 3.38 -6.08 25.08
C GLN A 220 4.12 -4.73 25.07
N LEU A 221 3.43 -3.63 24.74
CA LEU A 221 4.01 -2.29 24.75
C LEU A 221 4.44 -1.86 26.15
N LYS A 222 3.67 -2.18 27.20
CA LYS A 222 4.08 -1.93 28.58
C LYS A 222 5.37 -2.69 28.92
N LEU A 223 5.46 -3.97 28.55
CA LEU A 223 6.63 -4.80 28.80
C LEU A 223 7.88 -4.28 28.07
N ILE A 224 7.74 -3.91 26.80
CA ILE A 224 8.82 -3.27 26.02
C ILE A 224 9.25 -1.97 26.71
N SER A 225 8.31 -1.13 27.15
CA SER A 225 8.62 0.13 27.82
C SER A 225 9.37 -0.08 29.14
N PHE A 226 9.05 -1.11 29.92
CA PHE A 226 9.80 -1.45 31.12
C PHE A 226 11.21 -1.95 30.79
N THR A 227 11.34 -2.79 29.76
CA THR A 227 12.65 -3.33 29.33
C THR A 227 13.56 -2.22 28.83
N PHE A 228 13.02 -1.27 28.06
CA PHE A 228 13.76 -0.10 27.56
C PHE A 228 14.18 0.87 28.66
N LEU A 229 13.49 0.89 29.81
CA LEU A 229 13.85 1.73 30.96
C LEU A 229 14.91 1.09 31.87
N ILE A 230 15.07 -0.24 31.81
CA ILE A 230 16.03 -1.00 32.61
C ILE A 230 17.41 -1.05 31.94
N ILE A 231 17.45 -1.03 30.60
CA ILE A 231 18.67 -0.96 29.78
C ILE A 231 19.11 0.49 29.66
#